data_AF-A0A5C4VG46-F1
#
_entry.id   AF-A0A5C4VG46-F1
#
_cell.length_a   1.000
_cell.length_b   1.000
_cell.length_c   1.000
_cell.angle_alpha   90.00
_cell.angle_beta   90.00
_cell.angle_gamma   90.00
#
_symmetry.space_group_name_H-M   'P 1'
#
loop_
_entity.id
_entity.type
_entity.pdbx_description
1 polymer ?
#
loop_
_entity_poly.entity_id
_entity_poly.type
_entity_poly.pdbx_seq_one_letter_code
_entity_poly.pdbx_strand_id
1 'polypeptide(L)'
;MNSDYPTDAVGCSPRPGCFHGTLDSGTMNGGPANGWITEAKWTGNERQWSSSPYSTTHDLYHEDQIPIQANKLLDLYDGLGGSGVRYAASNLEGAQHFANVFAGNARLAEAMASGSLGVFHVPGNGMRG
;
A
#
# COMPACT_ATOMS: atom_id res chain seq x y z
N MET A 1 -38.25 -15.83 -34.08
CA MET A 1 -37.59 -14.82 -33.23
C MET A 1 -36.22 -15.37 -32.88
N ASN A 2 -35.17 -14.69 -33.38
CA ASN A 2 -33.71 -14.81 -33.14
C ASN A 2 -33.11 -16.22 -33.01
N SER A 3 -32.43 -16.75 -34.03
CA SER A 3 -31.07 -16.43 -34.51
C SER A 3 -29.95 -17.15 -33.75
N ASP A 4 -29.41 -18.13 -34.48
CA ASP A 4 -28.00 -18.52 -34.63
C ASP A 4 -27.29 -19.45 -33.60
N TYR A 5 -26.98 -20.63 -34.15
CA TYR A 5 -26.04 -21.70 -33.79
C TYR A 5 -24.55 -21.23 -33.83
N PRO A 6 -23.51 -22.10 -33.68
CA PRO A 6 -23.13 -22.94 -32.54
C PRO A 6 -21.59 -22.90 -32.29
N THR A 7 -21.11 -23.90 -31.55
CA THR A 7 -19.74 -24.28 -31.17
C THR A 7 -18.68 -24.22 -32.29
N ASP A 8 -17.49 -23.66 -32.01
CA ASP A 8 -16.17 -24.34 -31.98
C ASP A 8 -14.99 -23.33 -31.83
N ALA A 9 -13.91 -23.80 -31.21
CA ALA A 9 -12.62 -23.18 -30.83
C ALA A 9 -12.06 -22.04 -31.71
N VAL A 10 -11.44 -21.00 -31.11
CA VAL A 10 -9.97 -20.71 -31.05
C VAL A 10 -9.71 -19.43 -30.20
N GLY A 11 -8.82 -19.49 -29.20
CA GLY A 11 -7.94 -18.40 -28.70
C GLY A 11 -8.49 -17.00 -28.37
N CYS A 12 -8.53 -16.65 -27.07
CA CYS A 12 -8.06 -15.34 -26.57
C CYS A 12 -7.70 -15.41 -25.08
N SER A 13 -6.48 -14.94 -24.79
CA SER A 13 -5.80 -14.82 -23.49
C SER A 13 -6.61 -14.13 -22.37
N PRO A 14 -6.25 -14.35 -21.09
CA PRO A 14 -6.94 -13.73 -19.96
C PRO A 14 -6.67 -12.21 -19.92
N ARG A 15 -7.73 -11.41 -19.80
CA ARG A 15 -7.65 -9.99 -19.42
C ARG A 15 -8.24 -9.78 -18.03
N PRO A 16 -7.58 -9.04 -17.12
CA PRO A 16 -8.08 -8.74 -15.79
C PRO A 16 -9.02 -7.53 -15.85
N GLY A 17 -10.12 -7.53 -15.08
CA GLY A 17 -10.90 -6.30 -14.91
C GLY A 17 -12.37 -6.37 -14.53
N CYS A 18 -12.97 -7.54 -14.26
CA CYS A 18 -14.39 -7.59 -13.88
C CYS A 18 -14.57 -8.17 -12.47
N PHE A 19 -14.59 -7.32 -11.45
CA PHE A 19 -15.31 -7.62 -10.21
C PHE A 19 -16.18 -6.43 -9.80
N HIS A 20 -17.49 -6.64 -9.90
CA HIS A 20 -18.52 -5.85 -9.24
C HIS A 20 -18.50 -6.22 -7.75
N GLY A 21 -18.14 -5.26 -6.90
CA GLY A 21 -18.31 -5.35 -5.45
C GLY A 21 -18.53 -3.94 -4.92
N THR A 22 -19.73 -3.69 -4.42
CA THR A 22 -20.16 -2.43 -3.81
C THR A 22 -19.27 -2.11 -2.62
N LEU A 23 -18.57 -0.97 -2.67
CA LEU A 23 -17.74 -0.47 -1.57
C LEU A 23 -18.64 0.25 -0.57
N ASP A 24 -18.91 -0.38 0.57
CA ASP A 24 -19.44 0.31 1.74
C ASP A 24 -18.34 1.12 2.41
N SER A 25 -18.67 2.38 2.66
CA SER A 25 -17.80 3.43 3.19
C SER A 25 -17.52 3.20 4.68
N GLY A 26 -16.25 2.96 5.02
CA GLY A 26 -15.79 2.87 6.41
C GLY A 26 -14.62 1.89 6.53
N THR A 27 -13.42 2.43 6.77
CA THR A 27 -12.09 1.79 6.70
C THR A 27 -11.53 1.68 5.28
N MET A 28 -10.46 2.42 4.99
CA MET A 28 -9.60 2.14 3.83
C MET A 28 -8.91 0.80 4.09
N ASN A 29 -9.60 -0.30 3.78
CA ASN A 29 -9.03 -1.63 3.76
C ASN A 29 -7.97 -1.67 2.64
N GLY A 30 -6.70 -1.80 3.04
CA GLY A 30 -5.53 -1.95 2.18
C GLY A 30 -5.51 -3.29 1.42
N GLY A 31 -6.58 -3.58 0.67
CA GLY A 31 -6.57 -4.65 -0.31
C GLY A 31 -5.69 -4.29 -1.51
N PRO A 32 -5.14 -5.29 -2.23
CA PRO A 32 -4.35 -5.03 -3.42
C PRO A 32 -5.20 -4.32 -4.49
N ALA A 33 -4.87 -3.06 -4.77
CA ALA A 33 -5.46 -2.30 -5.87
C ALA A 33 -4.43 -2.19 -7.00
N ASN A 34 -4.80 -2.62 -8.22
CA ASN A 34 -3.90 -2.64 -9.38
C ASN A 34 -2.59 -3.42 -9.15
N GLY A 35 -2.67 -4.49 -8.33
CA GLY A 35 -1.52 -5.30 -7.95
C GLY A 35 -0.67 -4.72 -6.81
N TRP A 36 -0.99 -3.54 -6.27
CA TRP A 36 -0.25 -2.93 -5.18
C TRP A 36 -1.02 -3.00 -3.87
N ILE A 37 -0.35 -3.44 -2.81
CA ILE A 37 -0.85 -3.28 -1.44
C ILE A 37 -0.48 -1.87 -0.99
N THR A 38 -1.47 -1.05 -0.66
CA THR A 38 -1.21 0.30 -0.13
C THR A 38 -1.51 0.33 1.35
N GLU A 39 -0.49 0.65 2.15
CA GLU A 39 -0.62 0.91 3.58
C GLU A 39 -0.66 2.42 3.81
N ALA A 40 -1.80 2.93 4.28
CA ALA A 40 -1.99 4.33 4.58
C ALA A 40 -1.72 4.63 6.06
N LYS A 41 -0.82 5.58 6.34
CA LYS A 41 -0.46 6.03 7.67
C LYS A 41 -0.83 7.49 7.86
N TRP A 42 -1.80 7.73 8.74
CA TRP A 42 -2.07 9.08 9.22
C TRP A 42 -0.95 9.53 10.17
N THR A 43 -0.09 10.43 9.68
CA THR A 43 1.02 11.03 10.40
C THR A 43 0.76 12.48 10.85
N GLY A 44 -0.49 12.94 10.69
CA GLY A 44 -0.91 14.32 10.94
C GLY A 44 -0.79 15.23 9.72
N ASN A 45 -1.19 16.50 9.87
CA ASN A 45 -0.86 17.54 8.90
C ASN A 45 0.61 18.03 9.06
N GLU A 46 0.98 19.07 8.31
CA GLU A 46 2.34 19.65 8.25
C GLU A 46 2.89 20.16 9.60
N ARG A 47 2.05 20.34 10.63
CA ARG A 47 2.46 20.84 11.96
C ARG A 47 2.19 19.84 13.08
N GLN A 48 1.80 18.62 12.74
CA GLN A 48 1.32 17.61 13.69
C GLN A 48 2.22 16.38 13.79
N TRP A 49 3.37 16.38 13.12
CA TRP A 49 4.28 15.23 13.15
C TRP A 49 4.64 14.82 14.59
N SER A 50 5.01 15.75 15.46
CA SER A 50 5.36 15.43 16.86
C SER A 50 4.24 14.77 17.66
N SER A 51 2.98 15.00 17.28
CA SER A 51 1.81 14.34 17.86
C SER A 51 1.45 13.00 17.21
N SER A 52 2.17 12.60 16.17
CA SER A 52 1.95 11.33 15.49
C SER A 52 2.49 10.17 16.32
N PRO A 53 1.76 9.04 16.43
CA PRO A 53 2.31 7.81 17.03
C PRO A 53 3.49 7.22 16.23
N TYR A 54 3.73 7.73 15.02
CA TYR A 54 4.87 7.34 14.19
C TYR A 54 6.08 8.26 14.34
N SER A 55 6.00 9.30 15.18
CA SER A 55 7.11 10.21 15.43
C SER A 55 7.97 9.75 16.59
N THR A 56 9.29 9.90 16.43
CA THR A 56 10.29 9.49 17.43
C THR A 56 10.16 10.21 18.78
N THR A 57 9.39 11.30 18.84
CA THR A 57 9.12 12.07 20.07
C THR A 57 7.83 11.66 20.79
N HIS A 58 7.07 10.71 20.25
CA HIS A 58 5.77 10.31 20.80
C HIS A 58 5.90 9.07 21.68
N ASP A 59 5.19 9.03 22.82
CA ASP A 59 5.32 7.93 23.80
C ASP A 59 4.86 6.56 23.28
N LEU A 60 3.99 6.56 22.26
CA LEU A 60 3.48 5.35 21.58
C LEU A 60 4.35 4.91 20.39
N TYR A 61 5.51 5.52 20.21
CA TYR A 61 6.37 5.22 19.08
C TYR A 61 7.13 3.90 19.27
N HIS A 62 7.03 3.05 18.26
CA HIS A 62 7.71 1.75 18.21
C HIS A 62 8.36 1.58 16.83
N GLU A 63 9.61 2.04 16.70
CA GLU A 63 10.36 1.99 15.43
C GLU A 63 10.47 0.58 14.87
N ASP A 64 10.67 -0.42 15.74
CA ASP A 64 10.84 -1.83 15.41
C ASP A 64 9.59 -2.45 14.75
N GLN A 65 8.40 -1.92 15.06
CA GLN A 65 7.15 -2.42 14.51
C GLN A 65 6.97 -2.02 13.04
N ILE A 66 7.59 -0.92 12.61
CA ILE A 66 7.53 -0.41 11.23
C ILE A 66 8.11 -1.42 10.22
N PRO A 67 9.38 -1.88 10.35
CA PRO A 67 9.94 -2.87 9.43
C PRO A 67 9.30 -4.25 9.60
N ILE A 68 8.84 -4.62 10.79
CA ILE A 68 8.09 -5.88 10.99
C ILE A 68 6.80 -5.87 10.16
N GLN A 69 6.04 -4.77 10.20
CA GLN A 69 4.82 -4.64 9.41
C GLN A 69 5.13 -4.64 7.91
N ALA A 70 6.14 -3.89 7.47
CA ALA A 70 6.53 -3.83 6.06
C ALA A 70 6.92 -5.21 5.51
N ASN A 71 7.71 -5.98 6.26
CA ASN A 71 8.07 -7.34 5.87
C ASN A 71 6.86 -8.27 5.76
N LYS A 72 5.88 -8.18 6.68
CA LYS A 72 4.64 -8.97 6.60
C LYS A 72 3.81 -8.61 5.37
N LEU A 73 3.74 -7.32 5.00
CA LEU A 73 3.09 -6.89 3.76
C LEU A 73 3.86 -7.36 2.53
N LEU A 74 5.21 -7.42 2.64
CA LEU A 74 6.05 -7.97 1.59
C LEU A 74 5.76 -9.48 1.38
N ASP A 75 5.79 -10.26 2.46
CA ASP A 75 5.46 -11.68 2.42
C ASP A 75 4.02 -11.93 1.90
N LEU A 76 3.08 -11.04 2.27
CA LEU A 76 1.70 -11.10 1.77
C LEU A 76 1.61 -10.86 0.26
N TYR A 77 2.37 -9.91 -0.32
CA TYR A 77 2.33 -9.73 -1.79
C TYR A 77 3.01 -10.87 -2.53
N ASP A 78 4.10 -11.44 -1.98
CA ASP A 78 4.81 -12.58 -2.60
C ASP A 78 3.84 -13.76 -2.79
N GLY A 79 2.93 -13.96 -1.83
CA GLY A 79 1.86 -14.97 -1.93
C GLY A 79 0.71 -14.63 -2.90
N LEU A 80 0.51 -13.35 -3.23
CA LEU A 80 -0.58 -12.87 -4.10
C LEU A 80 -0.15 -12.60 -5.55
N GLY A 81 1.15 -12.64 -5.85
CA GLY A 81 1.68 -12.34 -7.19
C GLY A 81 1.52 -10.88 -7.61
N GLY A 82 1.51 -9.95 -6.64
CA GLY A 82 1.33 -8.52 -6.87
C GLY A 82 2.58 -7.78 -7.37
N SER A 83 2.41 -6.49 -7.64
CA SER A 83 3.43 -5.54 -8.08
C SER A 83 4.30 -4.99 -6.93
N GLY A 84 3.83 -5.05 -5.68
CA GLY A 84 4.58 -4.62 -4.50
C GLY A 84 3.74 -3.91 -3.43
N VAL A 85 4.42 -3.25 -2.49
CA VAL A 85 3.84 -2.52 -1.36
C VAL A 85 4.14 -1.02 -1.49
N ARG A 86 3.16 -0.17 -1.16
CA ARG A 86 3.35 1.28 -1.06
C ARG A 86 2.87 1.82 0.27
N TYR A 87 3.70 2.60 0.93
CA TYR A 87 3.37 3.32 2.15
C TYR A 87 2.98 4.76 1.83
N ALA A 88 1.74 5.13 2.14
CA ALA A 88 1.25 6.50 2.03
C ALA A 88 1.32 7.18 3.40
N ALA A 89 2.03 8.29 3.54
CA ALA A 89 2.04 9.09 4.78
C ALA A 89 1.34 10.44 4.58
N SER A 90 0.64 10.95 5.61
CA SER A 90 -0.18 12.17 5.49
C SER A 90 0.59 13.48 5.52
N ASN A 91 1.85 13.44 5.98
CA ASN A 91 2.79 14.55 5.93
C ASN A 91 4.16 14.11 5.41
N LEU A 92 4.95 15.10 4.98
CA LEU A 92 6.25 14.86 4.37
C LEU A 92 7.27 14.29 5.37
N GLU A 93 7.25 14.78 6.62
CA GLU A 93 8.14 14.30 7.68
C GLU A 93 7.93 12.82 7.98
N GLY A 94 6.68 12.37 8.03
CA GLY A 94 6.36 10.95 8.18
C GLY A 94 6.79 10.12 6.98
N ALA A 95 6.59 10.60 5.75
CA ALA A 95 7.08 9.91 4.54
C ALA A 95 8.60 9.74 4.56
N GLN A 96 9.34 10.81 4.92
CA GLN A 96 10.80 10.77 5.04
C GLN A 96 11.24 9.82 6.15
N HIS A 97 10.55 9.83 7.29
CA HIS A 97 10.85 8.93 8.40
C HIS A 97 10.70 7.46 7.99
N PHE A 98 9.59 7.07 7.35
CA PHE A 98 9.40 5.70 6.86
C PHE A 98 10.47 5.30 5.84
N ALA A 99 10.81 6.18 4.89
CA ALA A 99 11.86 5.92 3.92
C ALA A 99 13.23 5.67 4.60
N ASN A 100 13.56 6.46 5.62
CA ASN A 100 14.80 6.30 6.38
C ASN A 100 14.84 4.98 7.16
N VAL A 101 13.73 4.63 7.84
CA VAL A 101 13.62 3.35 8.57
C VAL A 101 13.77 2.17 7.63
N PHE A 102 13.14 2.23 6.45
CA PHE A 102 13.25 1.17 5.44
C PHE A 102 14.65 1.07 4.84
N ALA A 103 15.33 2.20 4.61
CA ALA A 103 16.71 2.21 4.13
C ALA A 103 17.70 1.58 5.15
N GLY A 104 17.38 1.66 6.45
CA GLY A 104 18.17 1.04 7.51
C GLY A 104 18.04 -0.48 7.62
N ASN A 105 17.07 -1.09 6.92
CA ASN A 105 16.85 -2.53 6.94
C ASN A 105 17.24 -3.16 5.59
N ALA A 106 18.19 -4.09 5.57
CA ALA A 106 18.74 -4.65 4.33
C ALA A 106 17.69 -5.17 3.34
N ARG A 107 16.73 -5.99 3.81
CA ARG A 107 15.66 -6.54 2.96
C ARG A 107 14.75 -5.45 2.41
N LEU A 108 14.39 -4.47 3.23
CA LEU A 108 13.51 -3.38 2.82
C LEU A 108 14.23 -2.41 1.88
N ALA A 109 15.52 -2.16 2.10
CA ALA A 109 16.36 -1.37 1.22
C ALA A 109 16.46 -2.00 -0.18
N GLU A 110 16.65 -3.33 -0.25
CA GLU A 110 16.60 -4.07 -1.52
C GLU A 110 15.23 -3.96 -2.19
N ALA A 111 14.13 -4.12 -1.43
CA ALA A 111 12.78 -3.96 -1.95
C ALA A 111 12.49 -2.54 -2.45
N MET A 112 13.07 -1.51 -1.81
CA MET A 112 12.98 -0.14 -2.31
C MET A 112 13.78 0.05 -3.60
N ALA A 113 14.98 -0.54 -3.67
CA ALA A 113 15.82 -0.46 -4.86
C ALA A 113 15.21 -1.20 -6.06
N SER A 114 14.52 -2.32 -5.83
CA SER A 114 13.79 -3.06 -6.87
C SER A 114 12.48 -2.40 -7.27
N GLY A 115 11.99 -1.43 -6.49
CA GLY A 115 10.69 -0.79 -6.66
C GLY A 115 9.52 -1.63 -6.10
N SER A 116 9.78 -2.76 -5.45
CA SER A 116 8.77 -3.60 -4.80
C SER A 116 8.23 -2.97 -3.49
N LEU A 117 8.95 -2.00 -2.93
CA LEU A 117 8.52 -1.17 -1.80
C LEU A 117 8.68 0.31 -2.17
N GLY A 118 7.66 1.13 -1.91
CA GLY A 118 7.74 2.57 -2.08
C GLY A 118 7.12 3.34 -0.93
N VAL A 119 7.62 4.54 -0.66
CA VAL A 119 7.00 5.49 0.28
C VAL A 119 6.62 6.74 -0.48
N PHE A 120 5.40 7.24 -0.26
CA PHE A 120 4.92 8.46 -0.89
C PHE A 120 4.12 9.31 0.10
N HIS A 121 4.20 10.62 -0.10
CA HIS A 121 3.42 11.59 0.66
C HIS A 121 2.07 11.82 -0.03
N VAL A 122 1.00 11.77 0.76
CA VAL A 122 -0.34 12.21 0.37
C VAL A 122 -0.72 13.33 1.34
N PRO A 123 -1.06 14.55 0.89
CA PRO A 123 -1.48 15.62 1.80
C PRO A 123 -2.64 15.14 2.69
N GLY A 124 -2.62 15.47 3.99
CA GLY A 124 -3.62 14.97 4.93
C GLY A 124 -5.08 15.25 4.54
N ASN A 125 -5.38 16.29 3.77
CA ASN A 125 -6.73 16.51 3.23
C ASN A 125 -7.17 15.43 2.22
N GLY A 126 -6.22 14.76 1.55
CA GLY A 126 -6.44 13.63 0.64
C GLY A 126 -6.42 12.25 1.30
N MET A 127 -6.16 12.17 2.62
CA MET A 127 -6.26 10.94 3.41
C MET A 127 -7.46 10.93 4.36
N ARG A 128 -8.30 11.97 4.35
CA ARG A 128 -9.60 11.97 5.02
C ARG A 128 -10.57 11.11 4.20
N GLY A 129 -10.79 9.88 4.64
CA GLY A 129 -11.94 9.05 4.29
C GLY A 129 -13.10 9.34 5.23
#